data_AF-A0A0F7ZW90-F1
#
_entry.id   AF-A0A0F7ZW90-F1
#
_cell.length_a   1.000
_cell.length_b   1.000
_cell.length_c   1.000
_cell.angle_alpha   90.00
_cell.angle_beta   90.00
_cell.angle_gamma   90.00
#
_symmetry.space_group_name_H-M   'P 1'
#
loop_
_entity.id
_entity.type
_entity.pdbx_description
1 polymer ?
#
loop_
_entity_poly.entity_id
_entity_poly.type
_entity_poly.pdbx_seq_one_letter_code
_entity_poly.pdbx_strand_id
1 'polypeptide(L)'
;MDNAANNDTMMKAISLGLLRRFDIRYEPKSHRIRCQGRIIDPAAKAFLFVTDDEKLETGTNGDHDVTLRDIEAWRRKGPLGKLHNFATFLQRSVQRSQRFRVISRSRKLPRDNDTRWSSWSTMLRAAFHLRDDWAVLEKINSFLEKLKMTTKALESSFATLDNVLLAMDFVLAQFEEGKDASANDPIVAPMFNPGWAKMDKYYSLTDESPAYVAAIVLHTYHKWHYIDENWKQE
;
A
#
# COMPACT_ATOMS: atom_id res chain seq x y z
N MET A 1 1.00 14.09 -8.53
CA MET A 1 0.09 13.11 -9.13
C MET A 1 -0.58 12.36 -8.00
N ASP A 2 -1.90 12.34 -7.92
CA ASP A 2 -2.60 11.38 -7.06
C ASP A 2 -3.46 10.47 -7.94
N ASN A 3 -3.83 9.29 -7.44
CA ASN A 3 -4.60 8.31 -8.21
C ASN A 3 -6.11 8.50 -8.04
N ALA A 4 -6.56 9.69 -7.63
CA ALA A 4 -7.98 9.93 -7.38
C ALA A 4 -8.77 9.99 -8.69
N ALA A 5 -10.02 9.51 -8.62
CA ALA A 5 -10.91 9.46 -9.78
C ALA A 5 -11.34 10.85 -10.28
N ASN A 6 -11.36 11.86 -9.40
CA ASN A 6 -11.64 13.25 -9.79
C ASN A 6 -10.56 13.82 -10.74
N ASN A 7 -9.33 13.28 -10.74
CA ASN A 7 -8.34 13.64 -11.74
C ASN A 7 -8.77 13.21 -13.14
N ASP A 8 -9.49 12.09 -13.29
CA ASP A 8 -10.04 11.70 -14.60
C ASP A 8 -11.03 12.74 -15.12
N THR A 9 -11.88 13.26 -14.23
CA THR A 9 -12.83 14.34 -14.57
C THR A 9 -12.10 15.62 -14.95
N MET A 10 -11.08 16.02 -14.17
CA MET A 10 -10.28 17.21 -14.45
C MET A 10 -9.56 17.11 -15.80
N MET A 11 -8.89 15.99 -16.09
CA MET A 11 -8.14 15.82 -17.34
C MET A 11 -9.06 15.81 -18.56
N LYS A 12 -10.28 15.26 -18.46
CA LYS A 12 -11.31 15.38 -19.50
C LYS A 12 -11.74 16.82 -19.75
N ALA A 13 -11.91 17.61 -18.69
CA ALA A 13 -12.24 19.04 -18.81
C ALA A 13 -11.10 19.83 -19.48
N ILE A 14 -9.85 19.53 -19.15
CA ILE A 14 -8.66 20.12 -19.79
C ILE A 14 -8.61 19.75 -21.28
N SER A 15 -8.79 18.47 -21.63
CA SER A 15 -8.84 18.01 -23.02
C SER A 15 -9.89 18.78 -23.85
N LEU A 16 -11.11 18.92 -23.31
CA LEU A 16 -12.17 19.70 -23.96
C LEU A 16 -11.81 21.18 -24.12
N GLY A 17 -11.16 21.77 -23.10
CA GLY A 17 -10.71 23.16 -23.16
C GLY A 17 -9.62 23.40 -24.21
N LEU A 18 -8.66 22.47 -24.30
CA LEU A 18 -7.57 22.50 -25.27
C LEU A 18 -8.10 22.39 -26.71
N LEU A 19 -9.03 21.47 -26.94
CA LEU A 19 -9.67 21.31 -28.25
C LEU A 19 -10.48 22.56 -28.63
N ARG A 20 -11.33 23.06 -27.73
CA ARG A 20 -12.24 24.17 -28.05
C ARG A 20 -11.54 25.51 -28.26
N ARG A 21 -10.46 25.78 -27.52
CA ARG A 21 -9.80 27.10 -27.52
C ARG A 21 -8.58 27.15 -28.43
N PHE A 22 -7.92 26.02 -28.64
CA PHE A 22 -6.61 25.96 -29.29
C PHE A 22 -6.53 24.90 -30.39
N ASP A 23 -7.62 24.17 -30.67
CA ASP A 23 -7.66 23.04 -31.61
C ASP A 23 -6.62 21.93 -31.31
N ILE A 24 -6.25 21.81 -30.03
CA ILE A 24 -5.28 20.81 -29.57
C ILE A 24 -6.03 19.54 -29.15
N ARG A 25 -5.78 18.44 -29.86
CA ARG A 25 -6.24 17.10 -29.46
C ARG A 25 -5.34 16.55 -28.38
N TYR A 26 -5.86 16.46 -27.17
CA TYR A 26 -5.18 15.88 -26.01
C TYR A 26 -5.98 14.69 -25.50
N GLU A 27 -5.39 13.50 -25.51
CA GLU A 27 -6.03 12.27 -25.02
C GLU A 27 -5.68 12.06 -23.52
N PRO A 28 -6.63 12.25 -22.59
CA PRO A 28 -6.35 12.21 -21.15
C PRO A 28 -5.75 10.90 -20.65
N LYS A 29 -6.22 9.76 -21.17
CA LYS A 29 -5.79 8.45 -20.69
C LYS A 29 -4.33 8.15 -21.02
N SER A 30 -3.94 8.43 -22.27
CA SER A 30 -2.56 8.22 -22.74
C SER A 30 -1.51 9.04 -22.02
N HIS A 31 -1.91 10.16 -21.42
CA HIS A 31 -1.01 11.05 -20.69
C HIS A 31 -1.12 10.88 -19.16
N ARG A 32 -1.87 9.89 -18.69
CA ARG A 32 -2.12 9.69 -17.25
C ARG A 32 -0.99 8.90 -16.61
N ILE A 33 -0.14 9.60 -15.86
CA ILE A 33 0.85 8.99 -14.98
C ILE A 33 0.27 8.89 -13.56
N ARG A 34 0.54 7.77 -12.90
CA ARG A 34 -0.01 7.39 -11.59
C ARG A 34 1.09 7.44 -10.54
N CYS A 35 0.72 7.84 -9.33
CA CYS A 35 1.65 7.92 -8.21
C CYS A 35 1.89 6.55 -7.59
N GLN A 36 3.15 6.12 -7.56
CA GLN A 36 3.54 4.81 -7.09
C GLN A 36 3.32 4.61 -5.59
N GLY A 37 3.68 5.59 -4.75
CA GLY A 37 3.37 5.53 -3.31
C GLY A 37 1.88 5.36 -3.04
N ARG A 38 1.02 5.92 -3.92
CA ARG A 38 -0.44 5.76 -3.86
C ARG A 38 -0.94 4.44 -4.47
N ILE A 39 -0.15 3.72 -5.26
CA ILE A 39 -0.44 2.36 -5.75
C ILE A 39 -0.09 1.31 -4.68
N ILE A 40 1.04 1.49 -3.99
CA ILE A 40 1.50 0.52 -2.98
C ILE A 40 0.60 0.53 -1.73
N ASP A 41 0.04 1.69 -1.34
CA ASP A 41 -0.87 1.82 -0.20
C ASP A 41 -2.09 0.86 -0.27
N PRO A 42 -2.91 0.85 -1.34
CA PRO A 42 -4.03 -0.08 -1.43
C PRO A 42 -3.60 -1.54 -1.52
N ALA A 43 -2.44 -1.86 -2.11
CA ALA A 43 -1.91 -3.23 -2.14
C ALA A 43 -1.50 -3.71 -0.73
N ALA A 44 -0.82 -2.85 0.05
CA ALA A 44 -0.46 -3.13 1.43
C ALA A 44 -1.70 -3.30 2.33
N LYS A 45 -2.74 -2.49 2.13
CA LYS A 45 -4.01 -2.63 2.86
C LYS A 45 -4.75 -3.92 2.53
N ALA A 46 -4.85 -4.27 1.24
CA ALA A 46 -5.46 -5.51 0.81
C ALA A 46 -4.71 -6.72 1.39
N PHE A 47 -3.37 -6.66 1.45
CA PHE A 47 -2.55 -7.64 2.14
C PHE A 47 -2.89 -7.76 3.63
N LEU A 48 -2.95 -6.63 4.35
CA LEU A 48 -3.17 -6.63 5.80
C LEU A 48 -4.55 -7.14 6.23
N PHE A 49 -5.59 -6.88 5.44
CA PHE A 49 -6.96 -7.16 5.86
C PHE A 49 -7.60 -8.34 5.17
N VAL A 50 -6.97 -8.92 4.14
CA VAL A 50 -7.52 -10.04 3.36
C VAL A 50 -8.91 -9.69 2.79
N THR A 51 -9.12 -8.43 2.44
CA THR A 51 -10.39 -7.93 1.92
C THR A 51 -10.17 -6.92 0.82
N ASP A 52 -11.02 -6.96 -0.21
CA ASP A 52 -11.15 -5.88 -1.19
C ASP A 52 -12.05 -4.72 -0.72
N ASP A 53 -12.70 -4.88 0.43
CA ASP A 53 -13.61 -3.88 0.99
C ASP A 53 -12.85 -2.74 1.68
N GLU A 54 -12.64 -1.66 0.93
CA GLU A 54 -12.25 -0.34 1.47
C GLU A 54 -13.32 0.24 2.44
N LYS A 55 -14.51 -0.38 2.50
CA LYS A 55 -15.71 0.14 3.17
C LYS A 55 -15.72 0.08 4.69
N LEU A 56 -14.79 -0.65 5.32
CA LEU A 56 -14.67 -0.64 6.79
C LEU A 56 -13.70 0.43 7.30
N GLU A 57 -12.99 1.12 6.40
CA GLU A 57 -11.98 2.14 6.75
C GLU A 57 -12.55 3.56 6.83
N THR A 58 -13.77 3.79 6.34
CA THR A 58 -14.45 5.10 6.40
C THR A 58 -15.24 5.35 7.69
N GLY A 59 -15.29 4.36 8.60
CA GLY A 59 -15.99 4.46 9.89
C GLY A 59 -15.21 5.14 11.02
N THR A 60 -13.97 5.56 10.78
CA THR A 60 -13.08 6.20 11.78
C THR A 60 -13.09 7.72 11.69
N ASN A 61 -14.14 8.31 11.13
CA ASN A 61 -14.37 9.74 11.23
C ASN A 61 -14.80 10.10 12.65
N GLY A 62 -13.87 10.74 13.38
CA GLY A 62 -14.14 11.69 14.45
C GLY A 62 -14.83 11.14 15.70
N ASP A 63 -14.07 11.04 16.79
CA ASP A 63 -14.52 11.23 18.18
C ASP A 63 -15.73 10.42 18.72
N HIS A 64 -16.28 9.49 17.95
CA HIS A 64 -17.37 8.63 18.41
C HIS A 64 -16.84 7.48 19.29
N ASP A 65 -17.65 7.14 20.29
CA ASP A 65 -17.40 6.02 21.17
C ASP A 65 -17.29 4.73 20.34
N VAL A 66 -16.15 4.03 20.45
CA VAL A 66 -15.91 2.78 19.70
C VAL A 66 -16.89 1.78 20.26
N THR A 67 -17.85 1.37 19.44
CA THR A 67 -18.91 0.47 19.88
C THR A 67 -18.37 -0.94 20.02
N LEU A 68 -19.07 -1.79 20.79
CA LEU A 68 -18.75 -3.22 20.84
C LEU A 68 -18.78 -3.87 19.45
N ARG A 69 -19.65 -3.37 18.56
CA ARG A 69 -19.71 -3.83 17.16
C ARG A 69 -18.42 -3.51 16.40
N ASP A 70 -17.85 -2.32 16.62
CA ASP A 70 -16.58 -1.92 15.97
C ASP A 70 -15.42 -2.78 16.49
N ILE A 71 -15.34 -3.00 17.81
CA ILE A 71 -14.32 -3.87 18.42
C ILE A 71 -14.41 -5.28 17.84
N GLU A 72 -15.61 -5.82 17.71
CA GLU A 72 -15.84 -7.18 17.22
C GLU A 72 -15.57 -7.30 15.72
N ALA A 73 -15.91 -6.28 14.92
CA ALA A 73 -15.54 -6.20 13.51
C ALA A 73 -14.01 -6.21 13.33
N TRP A 74 -13.28 -5.44 14.15
CA TRP A 74 -11.82 -5.49 14.15
C TRP A 74 -11.29 -6.85 14.60
N ARG A 75 -11.86 -7.48 15.64
CA ARG A 75 -11.41 -8.82 16.07
C ARG A 75 -11.53 -9.88 14.98
N ARG A 76 -12.53 -9.77 14.09
CA ARG A 76 -12.70 -10.68 12.94
C ARG A 76 -11.59 -10.56 11.89
N LYS A 77 -10.88 -9.42 11.82
CA LYS A 77 -9.68 -9.22 10.98
C LYS A 77 -8.42 -9.91 11.55
N GLY A 78 -8.56 -10.76 12.57
CA GLY A 78 -7.47 -11.59 13.07
C GLY A 78 -6.50 -10.85 14.02
N PRO A 79 -5.21 -11.26 14.07
CA PRO A 79 -4.22 -10.71 14.99
C PRO A 79 -4.02 -9.19 14.88
N LEU A 80 -4.07 -8.66 13.64
CA LEU A 80 -3.90 -7.22 13.38
C LEU A 80 -5.05 -6.39 13.97
N GLY A 81 -6.28 -6.87 13.84
CA GLY A 81 -7.42 -6.18 14.44
C GLY A 81 -7.46 -6.29 15.97
N LYS A 82 -6.90 -7.37 16.55
CA LYS A 82 -6.66 -7.42 18.01
C LYS A 82 -5.61 -6.38 18.44
N LEU A 83 -4.53 -6.22 17.67
CA LEU A 83 -3.50 -5.21 17.94
C LEU A 83 -4.06 -3.78 17.81
N HIS A 84 -4.84 -3.50 16.78
CA HIS A 84 -5.54 -2.22 16.61
C HIS A 84 -6.44 -1.90 17.80
N ASN A 85 -7.27 -2.87 18.22
CA ASN A 85 -8.14 -2.72 19.38
C ASN A 85 -7.32 -2.41 20.65
N PHE A 86 -6.19 -3.08 20.83
CA PHE A 86 -5.30 -2.85 21.97
C PHE A 86 -4.64 -1.46 21.92
N ALA A 87 -4.10 -1.04 20.78
CA ALA A 87 -3.51 0.28 20.59
C ALA A 87 -4.55 1.40 20.80
N THR A 88 -5.76 1.22 20.27
CA THR A 88 -6.90 2.13 20.46
C THR A 88 -7.31 2.21 21.94
N PHE A 89 -7.38 1.07 22.64
CA PHE A 89 -7.70 1.03 24.08
C PHE A 89 -6.67 1.78 24.94
N LEU A 90 -5.38 1.66 24.62
CA LEU A 90 -4.30 2.33 25.35
C LEU A 90 -4.32 3.84 25.14
N GLN A 91 -4.52 4.31 23.90
CA GLN A 91 -4.41 5.73 23.57
C GLN A 91 -5.62 6.56 23.94
N ARG A 92 -6.77 5.93 24.17
CA ARG A 92 -7.98 6.60 24.68
C ARG A 92 -7.88 7.07 26.13
N SER A 93 -6.85 6.65 26.89
CA SER A 93 -6.63 7.12 28.26
C SER A 93 -5.16 7.39 28.52
N VAL A 94 -4.88 8.61 28.97
CA VAL A 94 -3.53 9.03 29.39
C VAL A 94 -3.02 8.12 30.52
N GLN A 95 -3.89 7.75 31.47
CA GLN A 95 -3.54 6.85 32.56
C GLN A 95 -3.18 5.44 32.06
N ARG A 96 -3.94 4.89 31.11
CA ARG A 96 -3.63 3.58 30.49
C ARG A 96 -2.31 3.63 29.71
N SER A 97 -2.09 4.68 28.93
CA SER A 97 -0.84 4.91 28.20
C SER A 97 0.38 5.07 29.14
N GLN A 98 0.21 5.77 30.26
CA GLN A 98 1.26 5.93 31.28
C GLN A 98 1.55 4.61 32.00
N ARG A 99 0.52 3.88 32.44
CA ARG A 99 0.68 2.55 33.07
C ARG A 99 1.35 1.57 32.12
N PHE A 100 0.95 1.57 30.86
CA PHE A 100 1.58 0.76 29.84
C PHE A 100 3.06 1.09 29.69
N ARG A 101 3.42 2.38 29.67
CA ARG A 101 4.81 2.84 29.57
C ARG A 101 5.67 2.35 30.75
N VAL A 102 5.12 2.29 31.95
CA VAL A 102 5.82 1.74 33.13
C VAL A 102 6.10 0.24 32.94
N ILE A 103 5.09 -0.52 32.52
CA ILE A 103 5.18 -1.98 32.36
C ILE A 103 6.05 -2.37 31.15
N SER A 104 6.06 -1.54 30.10
CA SER A 104 6.76 -1.79 28.84
C SER A 104 8.21 -1.29 28.81
N ARG A 105 8.81 -0.96 29.97
CA ARG A 105 10.17 -0.36 30.06
C ARG A 105 10.29 0.92 29.23
N SER A 106 9.36 1.83 29.42
CA SER A 106 9.27 3.14 28.74
C SER A 106 8.94 3.10 27.24
N ARG A 107 8.47 1.96 26.70
CA ARG A 107 8.09 1.82 25.29
C ARG A 107 6.66 2.32 25.03
N LYS A 108 6.44 2.92 23.86
CA LYS A 108 5.12 3.40 23.40
C LYS A 108 4.63 2.54 22.23
N LEU A 109 3.36 2.15 22.27
CA LEU A 109 2.65 1.58 21.12
C LEU A 109 1.94 2.73 20.37
N PRO A 110 2.41 3.14 19.19
CA PRO A 110 1.69 4.10 18.35
C PRO A 110 0.41 3.45 17.80
N ARG A 111 -0.55 4.27 17.42
CA ARG A 111 -1.83 3.82 16.85
C ARG A 111 -1.72 4.02 15.36
N ASP A 112 -2.26 3.07 14.63
CA ASP A 112 -2.45 3.17 13.21
C ASP A 112 -3.38 4.33 12.84
N ASN A 113 -3.21 4.83 11.63
CA ASN A 113 -4.01 5.88 11.03
C ASN A 113 -4.40 5.43 9.64
N ASP A 114 -5.70 5.43 9.35
CA ASP A 114 -6.28 4.90 8.12
C ASP A 114 -5.78 5.59 6.85
N THR A 115 -5.31 6.84 6.99
CA THR A 115 -4.81 7.62 5.85
C THR A 115 -3.51 7.08 5.27
N ARG A 116 -2.71 6.29 6.02
CA ARG A 116 -1.40 5.78 5.54
C ARG A 116 -1.05 4.43 6.17
N TRP A 117 -0.84 3.41 5.34
CA TRP A 117 -0.38 2.08 5.78
C TRP A 117 0.95 2.11 6.57
N SER A 118 1.80 3.13 6.37
CA SER A 118 3.07 3.27 7.11
C SER A 118 2.89 3.43 8.62
N SER A 119 1.72 3.89 9.07
CA SER A 119 1.34 3.93 10.48
C SER A 119 1.15 2.52 11.07
N TRP A 120 0.55 1.60 10.31
CA TRP A 120 0.41 0.18 10.67
C TRP A 120 1.78 -0.49 10.80
N SER A 121 2.70 -0.27 9.86
CA SER A 121 4.09 -0.76 9.95
C SER A 121 4.77 -0.25 11.23
N THR A 122 4.57 1.03 11.58
CA THR A 122 5.15 1.61 12.80
C THR A 122 4.57 0.98 14.08
N MET A 123 3.26 0.73 14.11
CA MET A 123 2.58 0.05 15.22
C MET A 123 3.07 -1.40 15.37
N LEU A 124 3.24 -2.12 14.26
CA LEU A 124 3.76 -3.48 14.26
C LEU A 124 5.18 -3.54 14.80
N ARG A 125 6.08 -2.66 14.32
CA ARG A 125 7.45 -2.57 14.85
C ARG A 125 7.51 -2.36 16.35
N ALA A 126 6.69 -1.43 16.86
CA ALA A 126 6.60 -1.19 18.29
C ALA A 126 6.05 -2.43 19.05
N ALA A 127 5.11 -3.17 18.45
CA ALA A 127 4.56 -4.41 19.00
C ALA A 127 5.60 -5.53 19.12
N PHE A 128 6.52 -5.71 18.16
CA PHE A 128 7.60 -6.71 18.27
C PHE A 128 8.52 -6.45 19.44
N HIS A 129 8.85 -5.19 19.65
CA HIS A 129 9.64 -4.79 20.79
C HIS A 129 8.91 -5.00 22.13
N LEU A 130 7.65 -5.47 22.16
CA LEU A 130 6.91 -5.70 23.41
C LEU A 130 6.81 -7.18 23.80
N ARG A 131 7.11 -8.14 22.92
CA ARG A 131 7.06 -9.58 23.23
C ARG A 131 7.83 -10.42 22.21
N ASP A 132 8.44 -11.50 22.67
CA ASP A 132 9.18 -12.45 21.82
C ASP A 132 8.27 -13.44 21.05
N ASP A 133 7.00 -13.61 21.45
CA ASP A 133 6.07 -14.57 20.84
C ASP A 133 5.05 -13.93 19.86
N TRP A 134 5.53 -13.32 18.77
CA TRP A 134 4.66 -12.78 17.71
C TRP A 134 5.09 -13.20 16.30
N ALA A 135 5.46 -14.47 16.11
CA ALA A 135 5.96 -15.01 14.84
C ALA A 135 5.09 -14.66 13.60
N VAL A 136 3.76 -14.66 13.74
CA VAL A 136 2.84 -14.28 12.64
C VAL A 136 2.97 -12.80 12.28
N LEU A 137 3.02 -11.91 13.27
CA LEU A 137 3.20 -10.49 13.01
C LEU A 137 4.60 -10.24 12.42
N GLU A 138 5.62 -10.99 12.83
CA GLU A 138 6.99 -10.82 12.36
C GLU A 138 7.09 -11.09 10.86
N LYS A 139 6.44 -12.16 10.38
CA LYS A 139 6.29 -12.46 8.94
C LYS A 139 5.57 -11.33 8.19
N ILE A 140 4.47 -10.82 8.76
CA ILE A 140 3.73 -9.69 8.17
C ILE A 140 4.63 -8.45 8.07
N ASN A 141 5.37 -8.12 9.13
CA ASN A 141 6.21 -6.93 9.15
C ASN A 141 7.43 -7.07 8.24
N SER A 142 8.06 -8.25 8.15
CA SER A 142 9.17 -8.47 7.23
C SER A 142 8.75 -8.23 5.78
N PHE A 143 7.52 -8.62 5.43
CA PHE A 143 6.95 -8.31 4.12
C PHE A 143 6.65 -6.81 3.95
N LEU A 144 6.03 -6.17 4.95
CA LEU A 144 5.78 -4.72 4.91
C LEU A 144 7.06 -3.89 4.79
N GLU A 145 8.20 -4.35 5.31
CA GLU A 145 9.50 -3.69 5.11
C GLU A 145 9.87 -3.62 3.63
N LYS A 146 9.66 -4.70 2.88
CA LYS A 146 9.94 -4.75 1.45
C LYS A 146 9.12 -3.68 0.71
N LEU A 147 7.81 -3.62 0.97
CA LEU A 147 6.93 -2.58 0.41
C LEU A 147 7.37 -1.16 0.81
N LYS A 148 7.86 -1.00 2.04
CA LYS A 148 8.32 0.30 2.55
C LYS A 148 9.58 0.76 1.84
N MET A 149 10.53 -0.15 1.64
CA MET A 149 11.78 0.13 0.93
C MET A 149 11.48 0.53 -0.51
N THR A 150 10.60 -0.21 -1.21
CA THR A 150 10.17 0.15 -2.58
C THR A 150 9.49 1.51 -2.60
N THR A 151 8.57 1.76 -1.68
CA THR A 151 7.87 3.05 -1.59
C THR A 151 8.87 4.20 -1.39
N LYS A 152 9.82 4.06 -0.47
CA LYS A 152 10.87 5.06 -0.24
C LYS A 152 11.77 5.31 -1.45
N ALA A 153 12.07 4.26 -2.21
CA ALA A 153 12.85 4.39 -3.44
C ALA A 153 12.11 5.23 -4.50
N LEU A 154 10.76 5.20 -4.49
CA LEU A 154 9.90 5.84 -5.48
C LEU A 154 9.30 7.19 -5.04
N GLU A 155 9.47 7.59 -3.78
CA GLU A 155 8.89 8.84 -3.22
C GLU A 155 9.85 10.03 -3.22
N SER A 156 11.10 9.85 -3.67
CA SER A 156 12.12 10.92 -3.71
C SER A 156 11.94 11.86 -4.90
N SER A 157 12.46 13.08 -4.81
CA SER A 157 12.55 14.01 -5.95
C SER A 157 13.44 13.51 -7.09
N PHE A 158 14.25 12.48 -6.82
CA PHE A 158 15.08 11.79 -7.79
C PHE A 158 14.42 10.52 -8.35
N ALA A 159 13.22 10.16 -7.89
CA ALA A 159 12.49 9.03 -8.44
C ALA A 159 11.96 9.38 -9.83
N THR A 160 12.43 8.66 -10.82
CA THR A 160 12.11 8.84 -12.23
C THR A 160 11.19 7.74 -12.74
N LEU A 161 10.49 8.02 -13.84
CA LEU A 161 9.45 7.14 -14.38
C LEU A 161 9.98 5.78 -14.85
N ASP A 162 11.26 5.70 -15.25
CA ASP A 162 11.94 4.47 -15.68
C ASP A 162 12.04 3.42 -14.56
N ASN A 163 12.06 3.84 -13.29
CA ASN A 163 12.11 2.92 -12.15
C ASN A 163 10.75 2.33 -11.79
N VAL A 164 9.67 2.80 -12.41
CA VAL A 164 8.32 2.40 -12.02
C VAL A 164 8.05 0.94 -12.33
N LEU A 165 8.16 0.51 -13.59
CA LEU A 165 7.81 -0.87 -13.95
C LEU A 165 8.74 -1.87 -13.24
N LEU A 166 10.04 -1.55 -13.17
CA LEU A 166 11.03 -2.32 -12.39
C LEU A 166 10.58 -2.55 -10.94
N ALA A 167 10.10 -1.50 -10.29
CA ALA A 167 9.66 -1.58 -8.91
C ALA A 167 8.32 -2.31 -8.76
N MET A 168 7.42 -2.20 -9.75
CA MET A 168 6.18 -2.96 -9.76
C MET A 168 6.41 -4.45 -9.97
N ASP A 169 7.29 -4.83 -10.90
CA ASP A 169 7.73 -6.20 -11.14
C ASP A 169 8.41 -6.79 -9.89
N PHE A 170 9.28 -6.02 -9.24
CA PHE A 170 9.87 -6.41 -7.96
C PHE A 170 8.80 -6.66 -6.89
N VAL A 171 7.82 -5.77 -6.71
CA VAL A 171 6.78 -5.93 -5.69
C VAL A 171 5.91 -7.15 -5.97
N LEU A 172 5.51 -7.39 -7.23
CA LEU A 172 4.75 -8.57 -7.64
C LEU A 172 5.52 -9.86 -7.32
N ALA A 173 6.81 -9.92 -7.66
CA ALA A 173 7.68 -11.04 -7.30
C ALA A 173 7.77 -11.25 -5.78
N GLN A 174 7.86 -10.18 -4.99
CA GLN A 174 7.86 -10.29 -3.53
C GLN A 174 6.54 -10.85 -2.97
N PHE A 175 5.40 -10.56 -3.59
CA PHE A 175 4.11 -11.15 -3.22
C PHE A 175 4.07 -12.66 -3.54
N GLU A 176 4.59 -13.07 -4.70
CA GLU A 176 4.67 -14.48 -5.11
C GLU A 176 5.61 -15.28 -4.20
N GLU A 177 6.84 -14.79 -4.00
CA GLU A 177 7.81 -15.41 -3.08
C GLU A 177 7.26 -15.51 -1.65
N GLY A 178 6.57 -14.47 -1.19
CA GLY A 178 5.98 -14.44 0.15
C GLY A 178 4.87 -15.47 0.32
N LYS A 179 4.04 -15.66 -0.71
CA LYS A 179 3.01 -16.69 -0.76
C LYS A 179 3.63 -18.09 -0.72
N ASP A 180 4.66 -18.34 -1.52
CA ASP A 180 5.32 -19.64 -1.57
C ASP A 180 6.02 -19.98 -0.25
N ALA A 181 6.76 -19.01 0.31
CA ALA A 181 7.42 -19.16 1.61
C ALA A 181 6.43 -19.38 2.77
N SER A 182 5.20 -18.89 2.63
CA SER A 182 4.15 -19.00 3.64
C SER A 182 3.10 -20.06 3.32
N ALA A 183 3.30 -20.92 2.32
CA ALA A 183 2.26 -21.83 1.82
C ALA A 183 1.62 -22.73 2.88
N ASN A 184 2.38 -23.11 3.91
CA ASN A 184 1.91 -23.93 5.03
C ASN A 184 1.34 -23.11 6.22
N ASP A 185 1.36 -21.78 6.15
CA ASP A 185 0.86 -20.89 7.19
C ASP A 185 -0.59 -20.47 6.88
N PRO A 186 -1.60 -21.02 7.58
CA PRO A 186 -3.00 -20.77 7.27
C PRO A 186 -3.44 -19.33 7.54
N ILE A 187 -2.63 -18.54 8.26
CA ILE A 187 -2.93 -17.15 8.59
C ILE A 187 -2.29 -16.22 7.57
N VAL A 188 -1.02 -16.42 7.25
CA VAL A 188 -0.25 -15.49 6.39
C VAL A 188 -0.42 -15.80 4.91
N ALA A 189 -0.52 -17.07 4.50
CA ALA A 189 -0.72 -17.44 3.09
C ALA A 189 -1.88 -16.70 2.38
N PRO A 190 -3.10 -16.61 2.95
CA PRO A 190 -4.21 -15.94 2.26
C PRO A 190 -4.04 -14.43 2.14
N MET A 191 -3.11 -13.82 2.89
CA MET A 191 -2.86 -12.38 2.86
C MET A 191 -2.23 -11.91 1.52
N PHE A 192 -1.47 -12.77 0.85
CA PHE A 192 -0.71 -12.36 -0.33
C PHE A 192 -1.58 -12.14 -1.58
N ASN A 193 -2.59 -12.99 -1.82
CA ASN A 193 -3.39 -12.91 -3.05
C ASN A 193 -4.14 -11.57 -3.23
N PRO A 194 -4.82 -11.00 -2.22
CA PRO A 194 -5.49 -9.71 -2.38
C PRO A 194 -4.53 -8.54 -2.63
N GLY A 195 -3.36 -8.56 -1.97
CA GLY A 195 -2.31 -7.56 -2.19
C GLY A 195 -1.73 -7.64 -3.59
N TRP A 196 -1.40 -8.85 -4.05
CA TRP A 196 -0.93 -9.13 -5.41
C TRP A 196 -1.97 -8.67 -6.44
N ALA A 197 -3.24 -9.07 -6.30
CA ALA A 197 -4.30 -8.71 -7.23
C ALA A 197 -4.52 -7.19 -7.33
N LYS A 198 -4.33 -6.46 -6.22
CA LYS A 198 -4.38 -5.00 -6.24
C LYS A 198 -3.20 -4.42 -7.01
N MET A 199 -2.00 -4.97 -6.79
CA MET A 199 -0.79 -4.52 -7.48
C MET A 199 -0.88 -4.79 -8.99
N ASP A 200 -1.30 -5.98 -9.38
CA ASP A 200 -1.52 -6.42 -10.76
C ASP A 200 -2.53 -5.54 -11.49
N LYS A 201 -3.67 -5.23 -10.85
CA LYS A 201 -4.65 -4.28 -11.38
C LYS A 201 -4.01 -2.93 -11.75
N TYR A 202 -3.12 -2.40 -10.91
CA TYR A 202 -2.45 -1.13 -11.20
C TYR A 202 -1.32 -1.28 -12.22
N TYR A 203 -0.70 -2.47 -12.31
CA TYR A 203 0.25 -2.80 -13.36
C TYR A 203 -0.44 -2.73 -14.72
N SER A 204 -1.60 -3.36 -14.92
CA SER A 204 -2.32 -3.27 -16.20
C SER A 204 -2.74 -1.84 -16.57
N LEU A 205 -2.84 -0.92 -15.60
CA LEU A 205 -3.13 0.49 -15.87
C LEU A 205 -1.92 1.28 -16.37
N THR A 206 -0.69 0.74 -16.31
CA THR A 206 0.47 1.39 -16.93
C THR A 206 0.39 1.32 -18.45
N ASP A 207 -0.27 0.31 -19.00
CA ASP A 207 -0.46 0.14 -20.45
C ASP A 207 -1.32 1.25 -21.06
N GLU A 208 -2.10 1.97 -20.23
CA GLU A 208 -2.87 3.13 -20.68
C GLU A 208 -1.96 4.27 -21.16
N SER A 209 -0.71 4.36 -20.69
CA SER A 209 0.21 5.46 -21.00
C SER A 209 1.54 4.97 -21.58
N PRO A 210 1.89 5.33 -22.83
CA PRO A 210 3.19 4.97 -23.41
C PRO A 210 4.38 5.60 -22.68
N ALA A 211 4.14 6.56 -21.77
CA ALA A 211 5.19 7.22 -21.00
C ALA A 211 6.01 6.25 -20.14
N TYR A 212 5.40 5.18 -19.61
CA TYR A 212 6.12 4.18 -18.81
C TYR A 212 7.13 3.40 -19.65
N VAL A 213 6.70 2.89 -20.81
CA VAL A 213 7.57 2.19 -21.76
C VAL A 213 8.64 3.13 -22.30
N ALA A 214 8.25 4.34 -22.71
CA ALA A 214 9.18 5.35 -23.23
C ALA A 214 10.27 5.69 -22.21
N ALA A 215 9.93 5.81 -20.92
CA ALA A 215 10.92 6.10 -19.88
C ALA A 215 12.00 5.01 -19.78
N ILE A 216 11.62 3.73 -19.86
CA ILE A 216 12.56 2.60 -19.83
C ILE A 216 13.42 2.55 -21.10
N VAL A 217 12.80 2.68 -22.26
CA VAL A 217 13.49 2.62 -23.55
C VAL A 217 14.50 3.77 -23.71
N LEU A 218 14.17 4.96 -23.19
CA LEU A 218 15.06 6.12 -23.21
C LEU A 218 16.15 6.04 -22.13
N HIS A 219 16.04 5.14 -21.15
CA HIS A 219 17.09 4.94 -20.15
C HIS A 219 18.30 4.22 -20.76
N THR A 220 19.48 4.84 -20.66
CA THR A 220 20.70 4.40 -21.36
C THR A 220 21.17 2.99 -20.98
N TYR A 221 20.80 2.52 -19.79
CA TYR A 221 21.12 1.17 -19.29
C TYR A 221 20.07 0.10 -19.68
N HIS A 222 18.77 0.43 -19.67
CA HIS A 222 17.70 -0.56 -19.88
C HIS A 222 17.39 -0.74 -21.37
N LYS A 223 17.06 0.36 -22.07
CA LYS A 223 16.66 0.34 -23.49
C LYS A 223 15.57 -0.71 -23.73
N TRP A 224 15.60 -1.36 -24.90
CA TRP A 224 14.68 -2.45 -25.26
C TRP A 224 14.98 -3.77 -24.54
N HIS A 225 16.21 -3.98 -24.06
CA HIS A 225 16.61 -5.23 -23.40
C HIS A 225 15.69 -5.62 -22.24
N TYR A 226 15.29 -4.65 -21.42
CA TYR A 226 14.37 -4.92 -20.32
C TYR A 226 13.04 -5.52 -20.79
N ILE A 227 12.48 -4.95 -21.86
CA ILE A 227 11.19 -5.36 -22.41
C ILE A 227 11.33 -6.75 -23.05
N ASP A 228 12.38 -6.95 -23.85
CA ASP A 228 12.64 -8.21 -24.54
C ASP A 228 12.86 -9.39 -23.57
N GLU A 229 13.45 -9.14 -22.40
CA GLU A 229 13.74 -10.17 -21.39
C GLU A 229 12.56 -10.46 -20.44
N ASN A 230 11.77 -9.44 -20.08
CA ASN A 230 10.78 -9.55 -19.00
C ASN A 230 9.33 -9.65 -19.52
N TRP A 231 9.05 -9.18 -20.74
CA TRP A 231 7.71 -9.23 -21.32
C TRP A 231 7.62 -10.38 -22.33
N LYS A 232 6.58 -11.21 -22.19
CA LYS A 232 6.34 -12.31 -23.13
C LYS A 232 6.00 -11.73 -24.50
N GLN A 233 6.61 -12.26 -25.55
CA GLN A 233 6.14 -12.02 -26.92
C GLN A 233 4.76 -12.68 -27.05
N GLU A 234 3.75 -11.89 -27.45
CA GLU A 234 2.41 -12.38 -27.81
C GLU A 234 2.43 -13.27 -29.06
#